data_AF-A0A7S2BSM0-F1
#
_entry.id   AF-A0A7S2BSM0-F1
#
_cell.length_a   1.000
_cell.length_b   1.000
_cell.length_c   1.000
_cell.angle_alpha   90.00
_cell.angle_beta   90.00
_cell.angle_gamma   90.00
#
_symmetry.space_group_name_H-M   'P 1'
#
loop_
_entity.id
_entity.type
_entity.pdbx_description
1 polymer ?
#
loop_
_entity_poly.entity_id
_entity_poly.type
_entity_poly.pdbx_seq_one_letter_code
_entity_poly.pdbx_strand_id
1 'polypeptide(L)'
;MSVGAFSSLAESINAMGTTWKAAIPTRFSNMDQVKQLCGAWRPQDPEWPTDLVEDPRATDELARLDKLVQSQSLDIPDNYSVIEEYGAQCTVLGHVRDQANCGSCWAFSATEAFEGSKCIYDGLDIMYSAQDITGCCTGAACGYSGGCVAGSANAAMSYITVMHQGVVTGGDFNGTFDSGCKDYALSPCTHISGEETDEYPLCSHDEPTATCVTECDADYGGPSYASDKTEGPKGATGYPLGVGGSADRVPNIQAALMEYGPLSATFTVYEDFVYYESGIYQHVDGEALGGHAILLTGWGTEDGVDYWTVKNSWNPTWGEDGFFRILRGTDEVGIEYTVYGMSFS
;
A
#
# COMPACT_ATOMS: atom_id res chain seq x y z
N MET A 1 -16.44 -12.48 17.38
CA MET A 1 -15.75 -12.91 18.62
C MET A 1 -16.15 -11.93 19.73
N SER A 2 -16.17 -12.32 21.01
CA SER A 2 -16.47 -11.37 22.10
C SER A 2 -15.21 -10.59 22.50
N VAL A 3 -15.36 -9.40 23.10
CA VAL A 3 -14.25 -8.58 23.62
C VAL A 3 -13.28 -9.38 24.51
N GLY A 4 -13.80 -10.35 25.26
CA GLY A 4 -12.97 -11.24 26.10
C GLY A 4 -12.03 -12.16 25.32
N ALA A 5 -12.36 -12.53 24.08
CA ALA A 5 -11.47 -13.34 23.23
C ALA A 5 -10.31 -12.49 22.68
N PHE A 6 -10.58 -11.24 22.26
CA PHE A 6 -9.53 -10.31 21.81
C PHE A 6 -8.51 -10.01 22.92
N SER A 7 -8.97 -9.76 24.15
CA SER A 7 -8.06 -9.54 25.30
C SER A 7 -7.09 -10.71 25.50
N SER A 8 -7.60 -11.96 25.39
CA SER A 8 -6.79 -13.14 25.66
C SER A 8 -5.66 -13.38 24.66
N LEU A 9 -5.87 -13.06 23.37
CA LEU A 9 -4.84 -13.22 22.34
C LEU A 9 -3.79 -12.11 22.46
N ALA A 10 -4.19 -10.86 22.69
CA ALA A 10 -3.24 -9.76 22.90
C ALA A 10 -2.31 -10.03 24.11
N GLU A 11 -2.88 -10.52 25.22
CA GLU A 11 -2.09 -10.91 26.41
C GLU A 11 -1.13 -12.07 26.09
N SER A 12 -1.58 -13.06 25.31
CA SER A 12 -0.75 -14.21 24.88
C SER A 12 0.44 -13.75 24.03
N ILE A 13 0.21 -12.88 23.05
CA ILE A 13 1.26 -12.32 22.18
C ILE A 13 2.29 -11.56 23.01
N ASN A 14 1.85 -10.66 23.87
CA ASN A 14 2.74 -9.87 24.72
C ASN A 14 3.55 -10.75 25.70
N ALA A 15 2.99 -11.87 26.16
CA ALA A 15 3.69 -12.82 27.03
C ALA A 15 4.82 -13.59 26.33
N MET A 16 4.82 -13.67 24.99
CA MET A 16 5.89 -14.33 24.22
C MET A 16 7.19 -13.52 24.18
N GLY A 17 7.14 -12.22 24.51
CA GLY A 17 8.33 -11.35 24.46
C GLY A 17 8.83 -11.14 23.02
N THR A 18 7.91 -10.95 22.09
CA THR A 18 8.21 -10.62 20.68
C THR A 18 8.78 -9.20 20.55
N THR A 19 9.16 -8.83 19.33
CA THR A 19 9.66 -7.51 18.96
C THR A 19 8.56 -6.46 18.79
N TRP A 20 7.30 -6.79 19.07
CA TRP A 20 6.15 -5.93 18.90
C TRP A 20 5.13 -6.09 20.03
N LYS A 21 4.27 -5.10 20.20
CA LYS A 21 3.20 -5.10 21.19
C LYS A 21 1.85 -5.26 20.53
N ALA A 22 1.06 -6.17 21.09
CA ALA A 22 -0.32 -6.39 20.71
C ALA A 22 -1.26 -5.63 21.66
N ALA A 23 -2.27 -4.98 21.09
CA ALA A 23 -3.39 -4.40 21.81
C ALA A 23 -4.72 -4.94 21.27
N ILE A 24 -5.80 -4.72 22.01
CA ILE A 24 -7.13 -4.99 21.49
C ILE A 24 -7.31 -4.12 20.23
N PRO A 25 -7.69 -4.70 19.08
CA PRO A 25 -7.82 -3.94 17.84
C PRO A 25 -8.75 -2.75 18.04
N THR A 26 -8.35 -1.58 17.56
CA THR A 26 -9.11 -0.32 17.64
C THR A 26 -9.98 -0.08 16.41
N ARG A 27 -9.73 -0.81 15.33
CA ARG A 27 -10.46 -0.68 14.07
C ARG A 27 -11.40 -1.85 13.76
N PHE A 28 -11.12 -3.07 14.23
CA PHE A 28 -11.83 -4.28 13.81
C PHE A 28 -12.54 -5.01 14.94
N SER A 29 -13.81 -5.39 14.72
CA SER A 29 -14.59 -6.17 15.70
C SER A 29 -14.65 -7.67 15.39
N ASN A 30 -14.31 -8.07 14.16
CA ASN A 30 -14.19 -9.47 13.76
C ASN A 30 -13.29 -9.67 12.54
N MET A 31 -12.78 -10.89 12.38
CA MET A 31 -11.82 -11.23 11.32
C MET A 31 -12.43 -11.28 9.91
N ASP A 32 -13.74 -11.50 9.76
CA ASP A 32 -14.35 -11.51 8.43
C ASP A 32 -14.38 -10.11 7.80
N GLN A 33 -14.49 -9.06 8.62
CA GLN A 33 -14.29 -7.67 8.16
C GLN A 33 -12.85 -7.45 7.68
N VAL A 34 -11.86 -7.99 8.38
CA VAL A 34 -10.44 -7.87 7.98
C VAL A 34 -10.20 -8.59 6.64
N LYS A 35 -10.76 -9.79 6.45
CA LYS A 35 -10.67 -10.52 5.18
C LYS A 35 -11.20 -9.71 4.00
N GLN A 36 -12.27 -8.95 4.20
CA GLN A 36 -12.82 -8.06 3.17
C GLN A 36 -11.84 -6.93 2.80
N LEU A 37 -10.99 -6.49 3.72
CA LEU A 37 -10.00 -5.43 3.51
C LEU A 37 -8.65 -5.93 3.01
N CYS A 38 -8.40 -7.24 3.15
CA CYS A 38 -7.33 -7.98 2.48
C CYS A 38 -7.67 -8.20 1.00
N GLY A 39 -7.75 -7.10 0.26
CA GLY A 39 -8.14 -7.08 -1.16
C GLY A 39 -6.99 -7.19 -2.14
N ALA A 40 -5.84 -7.76 -1.77
CA ALA A 40 -4.72 -7.93 -2.70
C ALA A 40 -4.51 -9.39 -3.06
N TRP A 41 -4.50 -9.70 -4.35
CA TRP A 41 -4.02 -10.99 -4.83
C TRP A 41 -2.51 -11.08 -4.69
N ARG A 42 -2.03 -12.27 -4.33
CA ARG A 42 -0.61 -12.62 -4.23
C ARG A 42 -0.28 -13.78 -5.17
N PRO A 43 1.00 -14.04 -5.48
CA PRO A 43 1.40 -15.04 -6.47
C PRO A 43 0.92 -16.48 -6.24
N GLN A 44 0.54 -16.83 -5.01
CA GLN A 44 -0.06 -18.12 -4.69
C GLN A 44 -1.56 -18.21 -4.98
N ASP A 45 -2.23 -17.06 -5.19
CA ASP A 45 -3.66 -16.99 -5.39
C ASP A 45 -3.99 -17.37 -6.84
N PRO A 46 -5.06 -18.15 -7.09
CA PRO A 46 -5.42 -18.58 -8.44
C PRO A 46 -5.84 -17.41 -9.34
N GLU A 47 -6.28 -16.29 -8.77
CA GLU A 47 -6.60 -15.06 -9.48
C GLU A 47 -5.38 -14.19 -9.82
N TRP A 48 -4.18 -14.54 -9.33
CA TRP A 48 -2.98 -13.76 -9.62
C TRP A 48 -2.72 -13.67 -11.13
N PRO A 49 -2.52 -12.47 -11.69
CA PRO A 49 -2.34 -12.33 -13.12
C PRO A 49 -0.96 -12.81 -13.55
N THR A 50 -0.94 -13.81 -14.44
CA THR A 50 0.31 -14.36 -15.01
C THR A 50 0.75 -13.69 -16.31
N ASP A 51 -0.19 -13.01 -16.98
CA ASP A 51 0.00 -12.46 -18.33
C ASP A 51 -0.08 -10.93 -18.31
N LEU A 52 0.57 -10.30 -17.32
CA LEU A 52 0.64 -8.85 -17.29
C LEU A 52 1.53 -8.33 -18.42
N VAL A 53 1.16 -7.17 -18.97
CA VAL A 53 2.02 -6.47 -19.91
C VAL A 53 3.20 -5.93 -19.13
N GLU A 54 4.35 -6.56 -19.33
CA GLU A 54 5.64 -6.15 -18.78
C GLU A 54 6.19 -4.97 -19.57
N ASP A 55 6.75 -3.97 -18.87
CA ASP A 55 7.53 -2.93 -19.54
C ASP A 55 8.83 -3.55 -20.06
N PRO A 56 9.15 -3.42 -21.36
CA PRO A 56 10.37 -3.98 -21.93
C PRO A 56 11.66 -3.44 -21.30
N ARG A 57 11.60 -2.33 -20.55
CA ARG A 57 12.77 -1.73 -19.87
C ARG A 57 12.97 -2.20 -18.44
N ALA A 58 12.05 -3.00 -17.91
CA ALA A 58 12.13 -3.54 -16.56
C ALA A 58 13.47 -4.18 -16.25
N THR A 59 13.88 -5.07 -17.17
CA THR A 59 15.10 -5.84 -17.06
C THR A 59 16.32 -4.92 -16.99
N ASP A 60 16.32 -3.82 -17.75
CA ASP A 60 17.41 -2.87 -17.79
C ASP A 60 17.50 -2.06 -16.49
N GLU A 61 16.37 -1.63 -15.92
CA GLU A 61 16.33 -0.90 -14.64
C GLU A 61 16.68 -1.79 -13.45
N LEU A 62 16.24 -3.04 -13.45
CA LEU A 62 16.67 -4.02 -12.44
C LEU A 62 18.17 -4.26 -12.50
N ALA A 63 18.72 -4.42 -13.70
CA ALA A 63 20.16 -4.55 -13.88
C ALA A 63 20.93 -3.28 -13.46
N ARG A 64 20.33 -2.10 -13.61
CA ARG A 64 20.87 -0.82 -13.13
C ARG A 64 20.95 -0.81 -11.60
N LEU A 65 19.86 -1.13 -10.91
CA LEU A 65 19.82 -1.20 -9.44
C LEU A 65 20.82 -2.22 -8.89
N ASP A 66 20.81 -3.44 -9.44
CA ASP A 66 21.73 -4.51 -9.03
C ASP A 66 23.20 -4.06 -9.19
N LYS A 67 23.50 -3.37 -10.29
CA LYS A 67 24.82 -2.79 -10.51
C LYS A 67 25.17 -1.73 -9.45
N LEU A 68 24.25 -0.81 -9.12
CA LEU A 68 24.48 0.22 -8.09
C LEU A 68 24.80 -0.39 -6.73
N VAL A 69 24.06 -1.43 -6.36
CA VAL A 69 24.26 -2.19 -5.12
C VAL A 69 25.62 -2.90 -5.16
N GLN A 70 25.90 -3.70 -6.19
CA GLN A 70 27.14 -4.48 -6.29
C GLN A 70 28.40 -3.61 -6.38
N SER A 71 28.32 -2.45 -7.04
CA SER A 71 29.45 -1.53 -7.14
C SER A 71 29.61 -0.62 -5.93
N GLN A 72 28.77 -0.75 -4.90
CA GLN A 72 28.73 0.14 -3.72
C GLN A 72 28.70 1.62 -4.13
N SER A 73 28.03 1.90 -5.26
CA SER A 73 27.91 3.26 -5.77
C SER A 73 26.73 4.01 -5.14
N LEU A 74 25.81 3.26 -4.53
CA LEU A 74 24.79 3.76 -3.63
C LEU A 74 25.21 3.41 -2.18
N ASP A 75 25.36 4.44 -1.34
CA ASP A 75 25.64 4.27 0.08
C ASP A 75 24.32 4.03 0.81
N ILE A 76 23.95 2.77 1.03
CA ILE A 76 22.70 2.39 1.68
C ILE A 76 22.88 2.55 3.20
N PRO A 77 22.22 3.52 3.85
CA PRO A 77 22.36 3.73 5.30
C PRO A 77 21.64 2.66 6.12
N ASP A 78 21.98 2.56 7.39
CA ASP A 78 21.29 1.67 8.35
C ASP A 78 19.81 2.04 8.54
N ASN A 79 19.47 3.33 8.43
CA ASN A 79 18.12 3.85 8.55
C ASN A 79 17.84 4.85 7.43
N TYR A 80 16.63 4.78 6.87
CA TYR A 80 16.19 5.66 5.80
C TYR A 80 14.67 5.81 5.84
N SER A 81 14.18 7.01 5.54
CA SER A 81 12.77 7.30 5.39
C SER A 81 12.55 8.29 4.25
N VAL A 82 11.78 7.88 3.25
CA VAL A 82 11.36 8.74 2.14
C VAL A 82 10.56 9.93 2.69
N ILE A 83 9.81 9.74 3.78
CA ILE A 83 9.04 10.81 4.43
C ILE A 83 9.97 11.80 5.14
N GLU A 84 11.04 11.34 5.81
CA GLU A 84 12.00 12.26 6.43
C GLU A 84 12.78 13.06 5.39
N GLU A 85 13.14 12.44 4.27
CA GLU A 85 13.90 13.10 3.21
C GLU A 85 13.05 14.06 2.37
N TYR A 86 11.82 13.67 2.03
CA TYR A 86 10.99 14.40 1.07
C TYR A 86 9.69 14.98 1.65
N GLY A 87 9.30 14.65 2.88
CA GLY A 87 7.99 15.01 3.43
C GLY A 87 7.78 16.51 3.66
N ALA A 88 8.84 17.31 3.72
CA ALA A 88 8.72 18.77 3.83
C ALA A 88 8.21 19.43 2.53
N GLN A 89 8.49 18.81 1.38
CA GLN A 89 8.04 19.25 0.06
C GLN A 89 6.93 18.38 -0.53
N CYS A 90 6.76 17.16 -0.02
CA CYS A 90 5.82 16.16 -0.48
C CYS A 90 4.94 15.68 0.66
N THR A 91 3.93 16.48 1.01
CA THR A 91 3.00 16.20 2.11
C THR A 91 2.21 14.91 1.89
N VAL A 92 1.95 14.51 0.64
CA VAL A 92 1.28 13.25 0.29
C VAL A 92 1.99 12.01 0.81
N LEU A 93 3.31 12.06 1.03
CA LEU A 93 4.08 10.92 1.54
C LEU A 93 3.68 10.56 2.98
N GLY A 94 3.50 11.57 3.82
CA GLY A 94 3.14 11.41 5.23
C GLY A 94 1.65 11.26 5.49
N HIS A 95 0.80 11.56 4.51
CA HIS A 95 -0.65 11.42 4.65
C HIS A 95 -1.09 9.95 4.58
N VAL A 96 -1.82 9.50 5.59
CA VAL A 96 -2.37 8.13 5.69
C VAL A 96 -3.82 8.14 5.25
N ARG A 97 -4.14 7.37 4.22
CA ARG A 97 -5.51 7.24 3.70
C ARG A 97 -6.32 6.14 4.39
N ASP A 98 -7.62 6.12 4.12
CA ASP A 98 -8.56 5.09 4.57
C ASP A 98 -9.30 4.44 3.38
N GLN A 99 -9.11 3.14 3.18
CA GLN A 99 -9.80 2.36 2.14
C GLN A 99 -11.27 2.03 2.48
N ALA A 100 -11.78 2.55 3.59
CA ALA A 100 -13.12 2.32 4.11
C ALA A 100 -13.45 0.82 4.24
N ASN A 101 -14.70 0.43 3.94
CA ASN A 101 -15.13 -0.97 3.90
C ASN A 101 -14.99 -1.61 2.51
N CYS A 102 -13.87 -1.38 1.84
CA CYS A 102 -13.62 -1.82 0.47
C CYS A 102 -12.25 -2.49 0.38
N GLY A 103 -12.17 -3.68 -0.22
CA GLY A 103 -10.92 -4.40 -0.53
C GLY A 103 -10.12 -3.75 -1.65
N SER A 104 -9.84 -2.45 -1.52
CA SER A 104 -9.16 -1.61 -2.53
C SER A 104 -7.71 -1.29 -2.18
N CYS A 105 -7.13 -1.93 -1.16
CA CYS A 105 -5.73 -1.74 -0.78
C CYS A 105 -4.75 -1.83 -1.97
N TRP A 106 -5.04 -2.68 -2.95
CA TRP A 106 -4.27 -2.83 -4.19
C TRP A 106 -4.24 -1.54 -5.03
N ALA A 107 -5.34 -0.80 -5.08
CA ALA A 107 -5.46 0.48 -5.77
C ALA A 107 -4.81 1.61 -4.95
N PHE A 108 -5.01 1.62 -3.62
CA PHE A 108 -4.38 2.60 -2.71
C PHE A 108 -2.86 2.50 -2.77
N SER A 109 -2.30 1.30 -2.56
CA SER A 109 -0.86 1.06 -2.63
C SER A 109 -0.24 1.52 -3.95
N ALA A 110 -0.91 1.26 -5.08
CA ALA A 110 -0.45 1.69 -6.40
C ALA A 110 -0.54 3.21 -6.60
N THR A 111 -1.62 3.85 -6.16
CA THR A 111 -1.84 5.30 -6.30
C THR A 111 -0.95 6.10 -5.38
N GLU A 112 -0.79 5.70 -4.11
CA GLU A 112 0.09 6.37 -3.16
C GLU A 112 1.57 6.27 -3.57
N ALA A 113 1.99 5.13 -4.15
CA ALA A 113 3.33 5.03 -4.74
C ALA A 113 3.48 6.05 -5.88
N PHE A 114 2.46 6.17 -6.73
CA PHE A 114 2.48 7.05 -7.89
C PHE A 114 2.55 8.52 -7.47
N GLU A 115 1.75 8.91 -6.48
CA GLU A 115 1.73 10.21 -5.84
C GLU A 115 3.09 10.60 -5.28
N GLY A 116 3.67 9.71 -4.46
CA GLY A 116 4.96 9.97 -3.84
C GLY A 116 6.05 10.21 -4.87
N SER A 117 6.17 9.33 -5.87
CA SER A 117 7.16 9.52 -6.92
C SER A 117 6.88 10.77 -7.78
N LYS A 118 5.61 11.05 -8.11
CA LYS A 118 5.24 12.30 -8.82
C LYS A 118 5.67 13.55 -8.08
N CYS A 119 5.48 13.58 -6.76
CA CYS A 119 5.96 14.69 -5.98
C CYS A 119 7.50 14.79 -5.98
N ILE A 120 8.19 13.67 -5.76
CA ILE A 120 9.66 13.63 -5.67
C ILE A 120 10.33 14.11 -6.97
N TYR A 121 9.85 13.67 -8.14
CA TYR A 121 10.52 13.96 -9.42
C TYR A 121 9.94 15.15 -10.18
N ASP A 122 8.61 15.34 -10.12
CA ASP A 122 7.93 16.39 -10.88
C ASP A 122 7.61 17.61 -10.01
N GLY A 123 7.79 17.52 -8.68
CA GLY A 123 7.42 18.58 -7.72
C GLY A 123 5.91 18.74 -7.56
N LEU A 124 5.14 17.70 -7.91
CA LEU A 124 3.67 17.69 -7.86
C LEU A 124 3.18 17.06 -6.56
N ASP A 125 3.07 17.87 -5.51
CA ASP A 125 2.48 17.47 -4.21
C ASP A 125 0.94 17.47 -4.31
N ILE A 126 0.39 16.49 -5.02
CA ILE A 126 -1.05 16.31 -5.26
C ILE A 126 -1.45 14.84 -5.11
N MET A 127 -2.72 14.61 -4.76
CA MET A 127 -3.30 13.28 -4.67
C MET A 127 -3.85 12.80 -6.01
N TYR A 128 -3.69 11.49 -6.26
CA TYR A 128 -4.30 10.78 -7.36
C TYR A 128 -5.44 9.89 -6.89
N SER A 129 -6.39 9.68 -7.79
CA SER A 129 -7.67 9.06 -7.48
C SER A 129 -7.55 7.54 -7.29
N ALA A 130 -7.53 7.10 -6.04
CA ALA A 130 -7.75 5.69 -5.71
C ALA A 130 -9.13 5.20 -6.19
N GLN A 131 -10.12 6.10 -6.29
CA GLN A 131 -11.46 5.78 -6.82
C GLN A 131 -11.44 5.40 -8.30
N ASP A 132 -10.71 6.15 -9.11
CA ASP A 132 -10.53 5.89 -10.54
C ASP A 132 -9.88 4.52 -10.76
N ILE A 133 -8.79 4.22 -10.04
CA ILE A 133 -8.13 2.91 -10.15
C ILE A 133 -9.04 1.79 -9.66
N THR A 134 -9.69 1.94 -8.51
CA THR A 134 -10.58 0.91 -7.97
C THR A 134 -11.75 0.62 -8.92
N GLY A 135 -12.31 1.65 -9.57
CA GLY A 135 -13.47 1.49 -10.46
C GLY A 135 -13.13 1.10 -11.91
N CYS A 136 -12.06 1.66 -12.48
CA CYS A 136 -11.78 1.59 -13.92
C CYS A 136 -10.63 0.64 -14.30
N CYS A 137 -9.76 0.30 -13.36
CA CYS A 137 -8.70 -0.70 -13.58
C CYS A 137 -9.32 -2.11 -13.56
N THR A 138 -9.82 -2.56 -14.71
CA THR A 138 -10.57 -3.82 -14.85
C THR A 138 -10.14 -4.61 -16.09
N GLY A 139 -10.55 -5.88 -16.15
CA GLY A 139 -10.27 -6.77 -17.28
C GLY A 139 -8.78 -7.10 -17.45
N ALA A 140 -8.41 -7.68 -18.59
CA ALA A 140 -7.06 -8.21 -18.82
C ALA A 140 -5.94 -7.18 -18.62
N ALA A 141 -6.18 -5.91 -19.00
CA ALA A 141 -5.21 -4.83 -18.85
C ALA A 141 -4.90 -4.47 -17.39
N CYS A 142 -5.76 -4.87 -16.45
CA CYS A 142 -5.57 -4.67 -15.02
C CYS A 142 -5.64 -6.01 -14.24
N GLY A 143 -5.18 -7.10 -14.86
CA GLY A 143 -5.10 -8.40 -14.21
C GLY A 143 -6.45 -8.94 -13.74
N TYR A 144 -7.56 -8.47 -14.32
CA TYR A 144 -8.95 -8.76 -13.93
C TYR A 144 -9.37 -8.27 -12.53
N SER A 145 -8.68 -7.25 -11.99
CA SER A 145 -9.01 -6.65 -10.69
C SER A 145 -10.50 -6.29 -10.54
N GLY A 146 -11.04 -6.58 -9.35
CA GLY A 146 -12.48 -6.63 -9.05
C GLY A 146 -12.98 -5.51 -8.15
N GLY A 147 -12.36 -4.33 -8.20
CA GLY A 147 -12.73 -3.18 -7.38
C GLY A 147 -12.58 -3.47 -5.88
N CYS A 148 -13.69 -3.41 -5.14
CA CYS A 148 -13.71 -3.64 -3.69
C CYS A 148 -13.63 -5.10 -3.24
N VAL A 149 -13.62 -6.06 -4.16
CA VAL A 149 -13.46 -7.48 -3.80
C VAL A 149 -11.98 -7.77 -3.54
N ALA A 150 -11.17 -7.63 -4.60
CA ALA A 150 -9.72 -7.73 -4.55
C ALA A 150 -9.14 -7.30 -5.91
N GLY A 151 -7.83 -7.08 -5.96
CA GLY A 151 -7.13 -6.81 -7.20
C GLY A 151 -5.63 -6.98 -7.07
N SER A 152 -4.93 -6.64 -8.15
CA SER A 152 -3.49 -6.80 -8.28
C SER A 152 -2.83 -5.42 -8.27
N ALA A 153 -2.06 -5.12 -7.22
CA ALA A 153 -1.37 -3.83 -7.09
C ALA A 153 -0.37 -3.62 -8.24
N ASN A 154 0.27 -4.69 -8.69
CA ASN A 154 1.14 -4.71 -9.86
C ASN A 154 0.42 -4.44 -11.18
N ALA A 155 -0.77 -5.00 -11.36
CA ALA A 155 -1.58 -4.70 -12.52
C ALA A 155 -2.09 -3.25 -12.49
N ALA A 156 -2.44 -2.72 -11.33
CA ALA A 156 -2.78 -1.30 -11.16
C ALA A 156 -1.61 -0.39 -11.53
N MET A 157 -0.41 -0.71 -11.07
CA MET A 157 0.79 0.02 -11.46
C MET A 157 1.04 -0.05 -12.96
N SER A 158 0.95 -1.24 -13.57
CA SER A 158 1.06 -1.42 -15.02
C SER A 158 -0.03 -0.65 -15.79
N TYR A 159 -1.26 -0.63 -15.29
CA TYR A 159 -2.37 0.12 -15.88
C TYR A 159 -2.07 1.62 -15.96
N ILE A 160 -1.59 2.21 -14.85
CA ILE A 160 -1.24 3.64 -14.78
C ILE A 160 -0.08 3.98 -15.71
N THR A 161 0.93 3.11 -15.78
CA THR A 161 2.27 3.46 -16.30
C THR A 161 2.62 2.80 -17.63
N VAL A 162 2.39 1.50 -17.78
CA VAL A 162 2.79 0.69 -18.96
C VAL A 162 1.71 0.68 -20.02
N MET A 163 0.46 0.57 -19.59
CA MET A 163 -0.70 0.57 -20.49
C MET A 163 -1.16 1.98 -20.87
N HIS A 164 -0.49 3.02 -20.35
CA HIS A 164 -0.75 4.43 -20.64
C HIS A 164 -2.22 4.82 -20.42
N GLN A 165 -2.90 4.21 -19.45
CA GLN A 165 -4.26 4.60 -19.09
C GLN A 165 -4.27 5.80 -18.13
N GLY A 166 -3.18 5.96 -17.36
CA GLY A 166 -3.03 7.01 -16.35
C GLY A 166 -4.06 6.95 -15.24
N VAL A 167 -4.01 7.96 -14.38
CA VAL A 167 -4.94 8.16 -13.25
C VAL A 167 -5.30 9.64 -13.16
N VAL A 168 -6.55 9.95 -12.86
CA VAL A 168 -6.97 11.34 -12.62
C VAL A 168 -6.59 11.78 -11.20
N THR A 169 -6.54 13.07 -10.95
CA THR A 169 -6.41 13.63 -9.60
C THR A 169 -7.62 13.27 -8.74
N GLY A 170 -7.43 13.13 -7.43
CA GLY A 170 -8.54 12.79 -6.54
C GLY A 170 -8.06 12.54 -5.12
N GLY A 171 -8.63 13.29 -4.18
CA GLY A 171 -8.26 13.23 -2.77
C GLY A 171 -9.03 12.17 -1.99
N ASP A 172 -8.99 12.34 -0.67
CA ASP A 172 -9.81 11.56 0.25
C ASP A 172 -11.31 11.87 0.10
N PHE A 173 -12.13 11.11 0.83
CA PHE A 173 -13.57 11.29 0.84
C PHE A 173 -13.99 12.74 1.10
N ASN A 174 -14.83 13.30 0.22
CA ASN A 174 -15.26 14.71 0.25
C ASN A 174 -14.12 15.74 0.30
N GLY A 175 -12.95 15.38 -0.23
CA GLY A 175 -11.79 16.26 -0.27
C GLY A 175 -11.26 16.67 1.11
N THR A 176 -11.39 15.80 2.12
CA THR A 176 -10.90 16.04 3.48
C THR A 176 -9.39 16.24 3.55
N PHE A 177 -8.66 15.58 2.64
CA PHE A 177 -7.27 15.84 2.35
C PHE A 177 -7.12 15.86 0.83
N ASP A 178 -6.70 17.00 0.29
CA ASP A 178 -6.68 17.35 -1.13
C ASP A 178 -8.02 17.10 -1.85
N SER A 179 -8.16 17.54 -3.10
CA SER A 179 -9.32 17.21 -3.93
C SER A 179 -8.94 17.29 -5.40
N GLY A 180 -9.60 16.51 -6.23
CA GLY A 180 -9.30 16.45 -7.65
C GLY A 180 -10.49 16.14 -8.52
N CYS A 181 -10.21 15.61 -9.70
CA CYS A 181 -11.24 15.16 -10.63
C CYS A 181 -12.16 14.11 -9.99
N LYS A 182 -11.62 13.15 -9.24
CA LYS A 182 -12.43 12.07 -8.68
C LYS A 182 -11.99 11.69 -7.27
N ASP A 183 -12.61 12.28 -6.27
CA ASP A 183 -12.29 11.98 -4.88
C ASP A 183 -12.77 10.58 -4.47
N TYR A 184 -12.21 10.02 -3.41
CA TYR A 184 -12.64 8.71 -2.93
C TYR A 184 -14.11 8.72 -2.53
N ALA A 185 -14.92 7.79 -3.05
CA ALA A 185 -16.37 7.86 -2.88
C ALA A 185 -16.86 7.27 -1.54
N LEU A 186 -16.03 6.48 -0.86
CA LEU A 186 -16.42 5.78 0.36
C LEU A 186 -15.93 6.54 1.59
N SER A 187 -16.83 6.76 2.55
CA SER A 187 -16.49 7.44 3.79
C SER A 187 -15.46 6.65 4.59
N PRO A 188 -14.44 7.29 5.18
CA PRO A 188 -13.64 6.66 6.23
C PRO A 188 -14.56 6.16 7.34
N CYS A 189 -14.19 5.05 7.99
CA CYS A 189 -15.06 4.40 8.95
C CYS A 189 -14.32 3.53 9.95
N THR A 190 -14.95 3.29 11.11
CA THR A 190 -14.53 2.28 12.09
C THR A 190 -15.33 0.99 11.90
N HIS A 191 -14.73 -0.17 12.15
CA HIS A 191 -15.45 -1.45 12.18
C HIS A 191 -15.75 -1.93 13.61
N ILE A 192 -15.59 -1.06 14.61
CA ILE A 192 -15.96 -1.33 16.01
C ILE A 192 -17.20 -0.53 16.36
N SER A 193 -18.30 -1.23 16.65
CA SER A 193 -19.50 -0.58 17.16
C SER A 193 -19.28 -0.07 18.59
N GLY A 194 -19.65 1.19 18.84
CA GLY A 194 -19.43 1.90 20.09
C GLY A 194 -18.21 2.82 20.14
N GLU A 195 -17.33 2.77 19.13
CA GLU A 195 -16.14 3.62 18.97
C GLU A 195 -16.30 4.61 17.80
N GLU A 196 -17.54 4.86 17.36
CA GLU A 196 -17.83 5.78 16.26
C GLU A 196 -17.50 7.22 16.64
N THR A 197 -16.94 7.95 15.68
CA THR A 197 -16.74 9.41 15.76
C THR A 197 -17.40 10.09 14.56
N ASP A 198 -17.50 11.42 14.57
CA ASP A 198 -17.99 12.17 13.40
C ASP A 198 -17.07 11.98 12.18
N GLU A 199 -15.77 11.74 12.41
CA GLU A 199 -14.76 11.49 11.38
C GLU A 199 -14.76 10.03 10.90
N TYR A 200 -14.97 9.08 11.83
CA TYR A 200 -14.99 7.65 11.57
C TYR A 200 -16.32 7.04 12.07
N PRO A 201 -17.42 7.16 11.29
CA PRO A 201 -18.67 6.47 11.58
C PRO A 201 -18.51 4.95 11.46
N LEU A 202 -19.49 4.17 11.94
CA LEU A 202 -19.49 2.72 11.75
C LEU A 202 -19.62 2.38 10.27
N CYS A 203 -18.76 1.49 9.77
CA CYS A 203 -18.77 1.06 8.38
C CYS A 203 -20.11 0.45 7.97
N SER A 204 -20.64 0.89 6.82
CA SER A 204 -21.80 0.26 6.19
C SER A 204 -21.41 -1.05 5.49
N HIS A 205 -22.29 -2.05 5.55
CA HIS A 205 -22.11 -3.32 4.83
C HIS A 205 -22.63 -3.29 3.38
N ASP A 206 -23.34 -2.23 3.00
CA ASP A 206 -23.97 -2.08 1.69
C ASP A 206 -23.18 -1.17 0.73
N GLU A 207 -21.89 -0.91 1.01
CA GLU A 207 -21.09 -0.04 0.16
C GLU A 207 -20.97 -0.63 -1.26
N PRO A 208 -21.41 0.09 -2.30
CA PRO A 208 -21.42 -0.43 -3.65
C PRO A 208 -19.99 -0.65 -4.13
N THR A 209 -19.77 -1.72 -4.92
CA THR A 209 -18.52 -1.89 -5.65
C THR A 209 -18.22 -0.62 -6.43
N ALA A 210 -16.99 -0.10 -6.30
CA ALA A 210 -16.52 1.01 -7.12
C ALA A 210 -16.84 0.73 -8.59
N THR A 211 -17.70 1.56 -9.19
CA THR A 211 -18.00 1.49 -10.62
C THR A 211 -17.06 2.41 -11.37
N CYS A 212 -16.67 2.03 -12.59
CA CYS A 212 -15.91 2.93 -13.44
C CYS A 212 -16.77 4.13 -13.84
N VAL A 213 -16.41 5.31 -13.34
CA VAL A 213 -17.04 6.59 -13.70
C VAL A 213 -15.99 7.44 -14.38
N THR A 214 -16.13 7.63 -15.69
CA THR A 214 -15.18 8.40 -16.52
C THR A 214 -15.57 9.88 -16.60
N GLU A 215 -16.06 10.43 -15.49
CA GLU A 215 -16.50 11.82 -15.33
C GLU A 215 -15.99 12.31 -13.97
N CYS A 216 -15.47 13.54 -13.95
CA CYS A 216 -15.06 14.17 -12.70
C CYS A 216 -16.28 14.49 -11.82
N ASP A 217 -16.06 14.69 -10.53
CA ASP A 217 -17.09 15.13 -9.60
C ASP A 217 -17.64 16.49 -10.03
N ALA A 218 -18.94 16.72 -9.77
CA ALA A 218 -19.68 17.86 -10.33
C ALA A 218 -19.11 19.22 -9.89
N ASP A 219 -18.47 19.21 -8.72
CA ASP A 219 -17.88 20.32 -7.99
C ASP A 219 -16.47 20.66 -8.51
N TYR A 220 -15.87 19.76 -9.30
CA TYR A 220 -14.52 19.91 -9.82
C TYR A 220 -14.44 20.99 -10.90
N GLY A 221 -13.72 22.07 -10.59
CA GLY A 221 -13.49 23.20 -11.50
C GLY A 221 -12.32 23.02 -12.48
N GLY A 222 -11.67 21.87 -12.49
CA GLY A 222 -10.47 21.60 -13.29
C GLY A 222 -10.74 21.09 -14.71
N PRO A 223 -9.77 20.39 -15.32
CA PRO A 223 -9.93 19.80 -16.65
C PRO A 223 -11.03 18.72 -16.69
N SER A 224 -11.41 18.30 -17.90
CA SER A 224 -12.26 17.11 -18.04
C SER A 224 -11.51 15.85 -17.59
N TYR A 225 -12.23 14.80 -17.23
CA TYR A 225 -11.66 13.50 -16.84
C TYR A 225 -10.53 13.03 -17.77
N ALA A 226 -10.77 13.08 -19.09
CA ALA A 226 -9.77 12.68 -20.08
C ALA A 226 -8.53 13.59 -20.14
N SER A 227 -8.67 14.87 -19.77
CA SER A 227 -7.56 15.84 -19.76
C SER A 227 -6.83 15.88 -18.41
N ASP A 228 -7.47 15.39 -17.35
CA ASP A 228 -6.92 15.29 -16.00
C ASP A 228 -6.08 14.02 -15.79
N LYS A 229 -6.29 13.01 -16.64
CA LYS A 229 -5.49 11.78 -16.65
C LYS A 229 -4.00 12.10 -16.74
N THR A 230 -3.28 11.71 -15.70
CA THR A 230 -1.84 11.78 -15.66
C THR A 230 -1.27 10.38 -15.83
N GLU A 231 -0.48 10.20 -16.87
CA GLU A 231 0.31 8.99 -17.05
C GLU A 231 1.57 9.06 -16.19
N GLY A 232 2.02 7.89 -15.77
CA GLY A 232 3.34 7.80 -15.18
C GLY A 232 4.45 7.94 -16.20
N PRO A 233 5.63 8.34 -15.74
CA PRO A 233 6.82 8.23 -16.56
C PRO A 233 7.01 6.77 -16.95
N LYS A 234 7.87 6.67 -17.92
CA LYS A 234 8.20 5.45 -18.60
C LYS A 234 9.22 4.70 -17.71
N GLY A 235 8.85 3.59 -17.06
CA GLY A 235 9.83 2.66 -16.44
C GLY A 235 9.42 2.02 -15.10
N ALA A 236 8.12 1.86 -14.84
CA ALA A 236 7.63 1.29 -13.58
C ALA A 236 7.55 -0.23 -13.65
N THR A 237 8.43 -0.92 -12.92
CA THR A 237 8.55 -2.37 -13.05
C THR A 237 8.88 -2.99 -11.71
N GLY A 238 7.89 -3.65 -11.12
CA GLY A 238 8.13 -4.66 -10.11
C GLY A 238 8.24 -6.02 -10.78
N TYR A 239 9.40 -6.61 -10.65
CA TYR A 239 9.51 -8.05 -10.57
C TYR A 239 9.77 -8.33 -9.10
N PRO A 240 9.63 -9.57 -8.60
CA PRO A 240 10.28 -9.90 -7.35
C PRO A 240 11.72 -9.39 -7.49
N LEU A 241 12.16 -8.43 -6.65
CA LEU A 241 13.56 -7.99 -6.55
C LEU A 241 14.47 -9.14 -6.05
N GLY A 242 14.02 -10.38 -6.24
CA GLY A 242 14.34 -11.63 -5.58
C GLY A 242 14.55 -12.78 -6.53
N VAL A 243 15.15 -12.50 -7.67
CA VAL A 243 16.03 -13.50 -8.29
C VAL A 243 17.27 -13.60 -7.39
N GLY A 244 17.21 -14.50 -6.41
CA GLY A 244 18.16 -14.56 -5.29
C GLY A 244 17.45 -14.76 -3.95
N GLY A 245 18.21 -15.02 -2.89
CA GLY A 245 17.65 -15.13 -1.54
C GLY A 245 17.16 -13.77 -1.02
N SER A 246 16.47 -13.73 0.13
CA SER A 246 16.07 -12.45 0.77
C SER A 246 17.27 -11.48 0.95
N ALA A 247 18.47 -12.02 1.22
CA ALA A 247 19.70 -11.22 1.31
C ALA A 247 20.05 -10.44 0.02
N ASP A 248 19.67 -10.95 -1.16
CA ASP A 248 19.89 -10.26 -2.44
C ASP A 248 18.73 -9.28 -2.75
N ARG A 249 17.55 -9.50 -2.14
CA ARG A 249 16.34 -8.66 -2.30
C ARG A 249 16.45 -7.35 -1.57
N VAL A 250 16.82 -7.43 -0.29
CA VAL A 250 16.80 -6.30 0.63
C VAL A 250 17.61 -5.12 0.09
N PRO A 251 18.87 -5.29 -0.37
CA PRO A 251 19.63 -4.16 -0.92
C PRO A 251 18.98 -3.54 -2.15
N ASN A 252 18.34 -4.33 -3.01
CA ASN A 252 17.65 -3.82 -4.20
C ASN A 252 16.36 -3.07 -3.84
N ILE A 253 15.61 -3.52 -2.84
CA ILE A 253 14.44 -2.81 -2.30
C ILE A 253 14.88 -1.48 -1.67
N GLN A 254 15.96 -1.49 -0.86
CA GLN A 254 16.53 -0.28 -0.28
C GLN A 254 17.00 0.70 -1.37
N ALA A 255 17.71 0.20 -2.38
CA ALA A 255 18.15 1.01 -3.51
C ALA A 255 16.97 1.60 -4.28
N ALA A 256 15.91 0.83 -4.53
CA ALA A 256 14.70 1.32 -5.16
C ALA A 256 14.00 2.41 -4.31
N LEU A 257 13.90 2.25 -2.99
CA LEU A 257 13.32 3.28 -2.11
C LEU A 257 14.11 4.61 -2.15
N MET A 258 15.44 4.54 -2.27
CA MET A 258 16.30 5.72 -2.41
C MET A 258 16.19 6.36 -3.79
N GLU A 259 16.16 5.53 -4.83
CA GLU A 259 16.24 5.97 -6.21
C GLU A 259 14.89 6.36 -6.81
N TYR A 260 13.78 5.85 -6.28
CA TYR A 260 12.42 5.94 -6.85
C TYR A 260 11.35 6.49 -5.89
N GLY A 261 11.66 6.64 -4.60
CA GLY A 261 10.68 6.98 -3.59
C GLY A 261 9.86 5.77 -3.10
N PRO A 262 8.63 5.96 -2.61
CA PRO A 262 7.89 4.90 -1.94
C PRO A 262 7.48 3.78 -2.91
N LEU A 263 7.43 2.55 -2.41
CA LEU A 263 7.18 1.35 -3.21
C LEU A 263 5.87 0.66 -2.81
N SER A 264 5.07 0.25 -3.78
CA SER A 264 3.92 -0.62 -3.54
C SER A 264 4.43 -2.03 -3.21
N ALA A 265 3.95 -2.65 -2.12
CA ALA A 265 4.25 -4.06 -1.84
C ALA A 265 3.03 -4.80 -1.31
N THR A 266 3.09 -6.13 -1.29
CA THR A 266 2.02 -6.97 -0.71
C THR A 266 2.57 -8.01 0.25
N PHE A 267 1.79 -8.36 1.26
CA PHE A 267 2.09 -9.41 2.23
C PHE A 267 0.82 -10.14 2.65
N THR A 268 0.97 -11.27 3.36
CA THR A 268 -0.21 -11.92 3.98
C THR A 268 -0.45 -11.34 5.36
N VAL A 269 -1.68 -10.89 5.57
CA VAL A 269 -2.19 -10.55 6.89
C VAL A 269 -2.62 -11.83 7.59
N TYR A 270 -2.16 -12.00 8.82
CA TYR A 270 -2.60 -13.04 9.75
C TYR A 270 -3.48 -12.43 10.85
N GLU A 271 -4.21 -13.26 11.59
CA GLU A 271 -5.09 -12.79 12.68
C GLU A 271 -4.35 -12.01 13.76
N ASP A 272 -3.08 -12.34 14.06
CA ASP A 272 -2.27 -11.60 15.03
C ASP A 272 -1.93 -10.17 14.59
N PHE A 273 -1.70 -9.92 13.30
CA PHE A 273 -1.41 -8.59 12.76
C PHE A 273 -2.51 -7.57 13.04
N VAL A 274 -3.75 -8.03 13.15
CA VAL A 274 -4.92 -7.20 13.47
C VAL A 274 -4.77 -6.51 14.85
N TYR A 275 -3.98 -7.10 15.74
CA TYR A 275 -3.69 -6.61 17.09
C TYR A 275 -2.47 -5.68 17.15
N TYR A 276 -1.78 -5.43 16.04
CA TYR A 276 -0.57 -4.61 16.02
C TYR A 276 -0.83 -3.22 16.61
N GLU A 277 -0.07 -2.86 17.65
CA GLU A 277 -0.06 -1.52 18.25
C GLU A 277 1.26 -0.80 17.96
N SER A 278 2.40 -1.47 18.16
CA SER A 278 3.73 -0.87 17.96
C SER A 278 4.85 -1.90 17.89
N GLY A 279 6.03 -1.48 17.45
CA GLY A 279 7.24 -2.30 17.37
C GLY A 279 7.41 -2.99 16.02
N ILE A 280 8.27 -4.01 15.94
CA ILE A 280 8.60 -4.70 14.69
C ILE A 280 7.78 -5.98 14.60
N TYR A 281 6.73 -5.97 13.79
CA TYR A 281 5.85 -7.12 13.58
C TYR A 281 6.63 -8.33 13.02
N GLN A 282 6.32 -9.48 13.60
CA GLN A 282 6.70 -10.80 13.14
C GLN A 282 5.52 -11.73 13.48
N HIS A 283 5.12 -12.56 12.54
CA HIS A 283 3.98 -13.46 12.73
C HIS A 283 4.31 -14.53 13.77
N VAL A 284 3.38 -14.75 14.69
CA VAL A 284 3.54 -15.68 15.82
C VAL A 284 2.32 -16.55 16.08
N ASP A 285 1.12 -16.12 15.67
CA ASP A 285 -0.12 -16.88 15.90
C ASP A 285 -1.23 -16.52 14.91
N GLY A 286 -2.23 -17.38 14.82
CA GLY A 286 -3.45 -17.13 14.07
C GLY A 286 -3.40 -17.50 12.59
N GLU A 287 -4.59 -17.58 11.98
CA GLU A 287 -4.75 -18.03 10.60
C GLU A 287 -4.49 -16.90 9.59
N ALA A 288 -4.17 -17.28 8.35
CA ALA A 288 -4.06 -16.33 7.25
C ALA A 288 -5.44 -15.75 6.90
N LEU A 289 -5.53 -14.42 6.80
CA LEU A 289 -6.76 -13.69 6.47
C LEU A 289 -6.81 -13.29 5.00
N GLY A 290 -5.67 -13.07 4.35
CA GLY A 290 -5.60 -12.77 2.91
C GLY A 290 -4.36 -11.95 2.56
N GLY A 291 -4.23 -11.63 1.27
CA GLY A 291 -3.21 -10.70 0.81
C GLY A 291 -3.65 -9.25 1.03
N HIS A 292 -2.71 -8.40 1.45
CA HIS A 292 -2.94 -6.98 1.63
C HIS A 292 -1.79 -6.19 1.00
N ALA A 293 -2.13 -5.11 0.30
CA ALA A 293 -1.18 -4.25 -0.38
C ALA A 293 -0.96 -2.98 0.43
N ILE A 294 0.29 -2.56 0.55
CA ILE A 294 0.75 -1.47 1.41
C ILE A 294 1.79 -0.61 0.70
N LEU A 295 2.23 0.46 1.34
CA LEU A 295 3.29 1.31 0.81
C LEU A 295 4.55 1.24 1.69
N LEU A 296 5.65 0.71 1.14
CA LEU A 296 6.97 0.79 1.77
C LEU A 296 7.48 2.23 1.69
N THR A 297 7.93 2.77 2.82
CA THR A 297 8.36 4.18 2.92
C THR A 297 9.76 4.34 3.53
N GLY A 298 10.36 3.26 4.04
CA GLY A 298 11.69 3.32 4.64
C GLY A 298 12.11 2.01 5.28
N TRP A 299 13.22 2.04 6.00
CA TRP A 299 13.73 0.93 6.81
C TRP A 299 14.56 1.47 7.98
N GLY A 300 14.84 0.58 8.93
CA GLY A 300 15.77 0.87 10.01
C GLY A 300 16.21 -0.38 10.75
N THR A 301 16.88 -0.13 11.87
CA THR A 301 17.27 -1.15 12.85
C THR A 301 16.96 -0.64 14.26
N GLU A 302 16.20 -1.40 15.03
CA GLU A 302 15.90 -1.11 16.44
C GLU A 302 16.32 -2.31 17.29
N ASP A 303 17.13 -2.08 18.32
CA ASP A 303 17.65 -3.13 19.23
C ASP A 303 18.27 -4.34 18.52
N GLY A 304 18.89 -4.11 17.35
CA GLY A 304 19.53 -5.14 16.53
C GLY A 304 18.57 -5.94 15.64
N VAL A 305 17.32 -5.51 15.52
CA VAL A 305 16.30 -6.08 14.64
C VAL A 305 16.05 -5.13 13.48
N ASP A 306 16.26 -5.64 12.28
CA ASP A 306 16.06 -4.92 11.04
C ASP A 306 14.57 -4.89 10.66
N TYR A 307 14.07 -3.73 10.22
CA TYR A 307 12.67 -3.58 9.84
C TYR A 307 12.48 -2.76 8.57
N TRP A 308 11.33 -2.96 7.92
CA TRP A 308 10.73 -2.05 6.94
C TRP A 308 9.74 -1.13 7.63
N THR A 309 9.71 0.15 7.24
CA THR A 309 8.68 1.12 7.64
C THR A 309 7.59 1.15 6.57
N VAL A 310 6.34 0.98 6.99
CA VAL A 310 5.23 0.74 6.07
C VAL A 310 4.05 1.63 6.40
N LYS A 311 3.50 2.30 5.38
CA LYS A 311 2.25 3.05 5.48
C LYS A 311 1.09 2.14 5.12
N ASN A 312 0.09 2.09 6.00
CA ASN A 312 -1.13 1.30 5.82
C ASN A 312 -2.26 2.16 5.22
N SER A 313 -3.34 1.54 4.76
CA SER A 313 -4.55 2.19 4.20
C SER A 313 -5.77 2.03 5.11
N TRP A 314 -5.54 1.94 6.42
CA TRP A 314 -6.56 1.68 7.46
C TRP A 314 -6.74 2.86 8.42
N ASN A 315 -6.50 4.08 7.94
CA ASN A 315 -6.54 5.34 8.71
C ASN A 315 -5.42 5.53 9.76
N PRO A 316 -5.23 6.76 10.26
CA PRO A 316 -4.19 7.07 11.25
C PRO A 316 -4.43 6.50 12.65
N THR A 317 -5.62 6.00 12.97
CA THR A 317 -5.94 5.48 14.33
C THR A 317 -5.45 4.05 14.55
N TRP A 318 -4.97 3.38 13.49
CA TRP A 318 -4.46 2.03 13.53
C TRP A 318 -2.92 2.02 13.64
N GLY A 319 -2.37 1.13 14.47
CA GLY A 319 -0.92 0.94 14.59
C GLY A 319 -0.17 2.19 15.08
N GLU A 320 0.95 2.49 14.44
CA GLU A 320 1.81 3.63 14.74
C GLU A 320 1.40 4.85 13.90
N ASP A 321 0.27 5.48 14.26
CA ASP A 321 -0.32 6.61 13.52
C ASP A 321 -0.65 6.29 12.05
N GLY A 322 -1.13 5.07 11.78
CA GLY A 322 -1.40 4.55 10.44
C GLY A 322 -0.22 3.84 9.77
N PHE A 323 0.92 3.81 10.45
CA PHE A 323 2.11 3.08 10.02
C PHE A 323 2.29 1.79 10.82
N PHE A 324 3.16 0.94 10.31
CA PHE A 324 3.71 -0.18 11.07
C PHE A 324 5.13 -0.48 10.63
N ARG A 325 5.84 -1.21 11.48
CA ARG A 325 7.16 -1.76 11.18
C ARG A 325 7.08 -3.27 11.14
N ILE A 326 7.75 -3.89 10.16
CA ILE A 326 7.75 -5.34 9.94
C ILE A 326 9.16 -5.85 9.72
N LEU A 327 9.44 -7.06 10.20
CA LEU A 327 10.76 -7.69 10.11
C LEU A 327 11.29 -7.70 8.66
N ARG A 328 12.53 -7.23 8.49
CA ARG A 328 13.25 -7.15 7.20
C ARG A 328 14.35 -8.22 7.14
N GLY A 329 14.58 -8.78 5.96
CA GLY A 329 15.65 -9.74 5.68
C GLY A 329 15.27 -11.21 5.83
N THR A 330 13.99 -11.49 6.07
CA THR A 330 13.45 -12.86 6.18
C THR A 330 12.30 -13.13 5.20
N ASP A 331 11.95 -12.17 4.34
CA ASP A 331 10.72 -12.20 3.55
C ASP A 331 9.49 -12.44 4.46
N GLU A 332 9.45 -11.77 5.61
CA GLU A 332 8.43 -11.97 6.65
C GLU A 332 7.03 -11.86 6.04
N VAL A 333 6.26 -12.95 6.19
CA VAL A 333 4.92 -13.13 5.59
C VAL A 333 4.81 -12.73 4.10
N GLY A 334 5.94 -12.76 3.36
CA GLY A 334 6.06 -12.47 1.94
C GLY A 334 6.19 -11.00 1.55
N ILE A 335 6.48 -10.09 2.50
CA ILE A 335 6.56 -8.64 2.27
C ILE A 335 7.62 -8.22 1.23
N GLU A 336 8.65 -9.04 1.00
CA GLU A 336 9.77 -8.74 0.10
C GLU A 336 9.60 -9.42 -1.27
N TYR A 337 8.55 -10.23 -1.45
CA TYR A 337 8.36 -11.03 -2.65
C TYR A 337 7.72 -10.23 -3.79
N THR A 338 6.69 -9.43 -3.48
CA THR A 338 5.99 -8.60 -4.46
C THR A 338 6.17 -7.13 -4.11
N VAL A 339 7.17 -6.49 -4.70
CA VAL A 339 7.48 -5.07 -4.51
C VAL A 339 7.56 -4.38 -5.88
N TYR A 340 6.92 -3.22 -6.00
CA TYR A 340 6.71 -2.48 -7.24
C TYR A 340 7.06 -1.01 -7.02
N GLY A 341 7.95 -0.49 -7.86
CA GLY A 341 8.35 0.92 -7.86
C GLY A 341 8.22 1.57 -9.22
N MET A 342 8.38 2.89 -9.25
CA MET A 342 8.33 3.71 -10.46
C MET A 342 9.64 4.46 -10.69
N SER A 343 10.33 4.16 -11.78
CA SER A 343 11.46 4.98 -12.22
C SER A 343 11.00 6.18 -13.04
N PHE A 344 11.58 7.33 -12.73
CA PHE A 344 11.41 8.60 -13.45
C PHE A 344 12.67 9.01 -14.23
N SER A 345 13.74 8.19 -14.16
CA SER A 345 15.03 8.45 -14.81
C SER A 345 15.06 8.07 -16.29
#